data_AF-A0A7X9DXW7-F1
#
_entry.id   AF-A0A7X9DXW7-F1
#
_cell.length_a   1.000
_cell.length_b   1.000
_cell.length_c   1.000
_cell.angle_alpha   90.00
_cell.angle_beta   90.00
_cell.angle_gamma   90.00
#
_symmetry.space_group_name_H-M   'P 1'
#
loop_
_entity.id
_entity.type
_entity.pdbx_description
1 polymer ?
#
loop_
_entity_poly.entity_id
_entity_poly.type
_entity_poly.pdbx_seq_one_letter_code
_entity_poly.pdbx_strand_id
1 'polypeptide(L)'
;MHPAESTESFLRDFFLELARDSEMQQRDLRRFRESWFRALPLKRKEEVLFELEMYLRAIGCFFNLHNQPTQREGPAITRDFSEELRVLRTALERAAVLARLLLERSAAGSLRFQAFVENQLAPDLARLRLMRRTLDQKWPDESLYLLERSLTDARKILEHLLKRAPCPYSLFFHLGQMVSREIGQNRFFNPLLVFDFRPEYDRIRSVFFLDVLYHLRGSPDHRPVRRVLLSLLRLRHYLRYVPVSHQEGALRRSRMILLLYRSEGAALAAYLRSTARGAVSPELSRVLEDLAALFFRHLTEAMTRPPPPEAAEAVPPKEEEAQRVEAVRRSAEELLQESFARLWRLYQPESVFAIADSGRERLEQATRLRQDLWLYRRLLGHALEEGGSDDSVRRLRDFCMYFTDTSGNLLRYGDEEWFERYRRLVFAQASGGLAPQPREEFIQATARFLERATALYDVVCRRSVLRDCPLAEEDLERRVAVWMKPQ
;
A
#
# COMPACT_ATOMS: atom_id res chain seq x y z
N MET A 1 16.03 -36.65 -37.40
CA MET A 1 14.99 -36.41 -36.36
C MET A 1 15.72 -36.18 -35.06
N HIS A 2 15.93 -34.92 -34.68
CA HIS A 2 16.86 -34.53 -33.62
C HIS A 2 16.19 -34.55 -32.23
N PRO A 3 16.70 -35.31 -31.25
CA PRO A 3 16.15 -35.39 -29.89
C PRO A 3 16.45 -34.16 -29.01
N ALA A 4 17.15 -33.14 -29.52
CA ALA A 4 17.51 -31.94 -28.77
C ALA A 4 16.37 -30.90 -28.69
N GLU A 5 15.51 -30.81 -29.71
CA GLU A 5 14.39 -29.86 -29.75
C GLU A 5 13.28 -30.20 -28.72
N SER A 6 13.13 -31.48 -28.37
CA SER A 6 12.14 -31.93 -27.38
C SER A 6 12.50 -31.56 -25.94
N THR A 7 13.79 -31.45 -25.60
CA THR A 7 14.24 -31.16 -24.24
C THR A 7 14.13 -29.67 -23.91
N GLU A 8 14.41 -28.79 -24.88
CA GLU A 8 14.21 -27.35 -24.72
C GLU A 8 12.72 -26.96 -24.64
N SER A 9 11.85 -27.62 -25.43
CA SER A 9 10.39 -27.45 -25.31
C SER A 9 9.90 -27.89 -23.92
N PHE A 10 10.32 -29.07 -23.45
CA PHE A 10 9.94 -29.58 -22.13
C PHE A 10 10.39 -28.67 -20.98
N LEU A 11 11.63 -28.17 -21.00
CA LEU A 11 12.12 -27.25 -19.97
C LEU A 11 11.36 -25.92 -19.99
N ARG A 12 11.09 -25.38 -21.18
CA ARG A 12 10.28 -24.16 -21.34
C ARG A 12 8.86 -24.37 -20.81
N ASP A 13 8.23 -25.49 -21.15
CA ASP A 13 6.88 -25.83 -20.70
C ASP A 13 6.84 -26.06 -19.18
N PHE A 14 7.85 -26.73 -18.61
CA PHE A 14 8.01 -26.90 -17.15
C PHE A 14 8.22 -25.57 -16.43
N PHE A 15 9.07 -24.67 -16.94
CA PHE A 15 9.24 -23.34 -16.35
C PHE A 15 8.01 -22.45 -16.49
N LEU A 16 7.26 -22.57 -17.59
CA LEU A 16 5.98 -21.89 -17.77
C LEU A 16 4.91 -22.44 -16.82
N GLU A 17 4.86 -23.75 -16.60
CA GLU A 17 3.97 -24.41 -15.66
C GLU A 17 4.32 -24.03 -14.21
N LEU A 18 5.61 -24.07 -13.84
CA LEU A 18 6.09 -23.62 -12.53
C LEU A 18 5.84 -22.12 -12.30
N ALA A 19 5.99 -21.28 -13.33
CA ALA A 19 5.66 -19.87 -13.26
C ALA A 19 4.14 -19.65 -13.11
N ARG A 20 3.31 -20.42 -13.84
CA ARG A 20 1.84 -20.39 -13.70
C ARG A 20 1.39 -20.85 -12.31
N ASP A 21 2.00 -21.90 -11.77
CA ASP A 21 1.73 -22.39 -10.42
C ASP A 21 2.15 -21.38 -9.36
N SER A 22 3.29 -20.71 -9.55
CA SER A 22 3.73 -19.60 -8.69
C SER A 22 2.75 -18.42 -8.75
N GLU A 23 2.27 -18.05 -9.94
CA GLU A 23 1.27 -17.00 -10.11
C GLU A 23 -0.09 -17.38 -9.52
N MET A 24 -0.54 -18.62 -9.69
CA MET A 24 -1.79 -19.13 -9.14
C MET A 24 -1.72 -19.14 -7.61
N GLN A 25 -0.61 -19.64 -7.07
CA GLN A 25 -0.33 -19.60 -5.63
C GLN A 25 -0.30 -18.16 -5.10
N GLN A 26 0.32 -17.21 -5.81
CA GLN A 26 0.29 -15.81 -5.40
C GLN A 26 -1.11 -15.19 -5.44
N ARG A 27 -1.93 -15.54 -6.43
CA ARG A 27 -3.34 -15.10 -6.51
C ARG A 27 -4.15 -15.64 -5.35
N ASP A 28 -3.97 -16.91 -5.00
CA ASP A 28 -4.68 -17.53 -3.89
C ASP A 28 -4.24 -16.95 -2.54
N LEU A 29 -2.93 -16.75 -2.34
CA LEU A 29 -2.42 -16.06 -1.16
C LEU A 29 -3.01 -14.64 -1.01
N ARG A 30 -3.12 -13.88 -2.11
CA ARG A 30 -3.77 -12.56 -2.09
C ARG A 30 -5.25 -12.66 -1.71
N ARG A 31 -5.99 -13.63 -2.26
CA ARG A 31 -7.41 -13.85 -1.94
C ARG A 31 -7.61 -14.23 -0.47
N PHE A 32 -6.79 -15.14 0.06
CA PHE A 32 -6.85 -15.53 1.47
C PHE A 32 -6.53 -14.35 2.39
N ARG A 33 -5.49 -13.57 2.08
CA ARG A 33 -5.16 -12.34 2.83
C ARG A 33 -6.29 -11.31 2.77
N GLU A 34 -6.88 -11.10 1.60
CA GLU A 34 -7.99 -10.17 1.42
C GLU A 34 -9.22 -10.60 2.22
N SER A 35 -9.61 -11.88 2.14
CA SER A 35 -10.72 -12.44 2.90
C SER A 35 -10.49 -12.34 4.41
N TRP A 36 -9.31 -12.74 4.87
CA TRP A 36 -8.88 -12.58 6.27
C TRP A 36 -8.97 -11.12 6.72
N PHE A 37 -8.38 -10.20 5.95
CA PHE A 37 -8.36 -8.79 6.29
C PHE A 37 -9.77 -8.20 6.40
N ARG A 38 -10.72 -8.65 5.55
CA ARG A 38 -12.13 -8.26 5.66
C ARG A 38 -12.78 -8.75 6.94
N ALA A 39 -12.54 -10.00 7.33
CA ALA A 39 -13.11 -10.61 8.51
C ALA A 39 -12.59 -10.00 9.83
N LEU A 40 -11.43 -9.34 9.82
CA LEU A 40 -10.84 -8.75 11.04
C LEU A 40 -11.80 -7.76 11.73
N PRO A 41 -12.17 -8.00 13.01
CA PRO A 41 -13.00 -7.12 13.81
C PRO A 41 -12.19 -5.98 14.45
N LEU A 42 -11.18 -5.47 13.74
CA LEU A 42 -10.27 -4.44 14.23
C LEU A 42 -10.64 -3.06 13.65
N LYS A 43 -10.87 -2.08 14.52
CA LYS A 43 -11.02 -0.68 14.12
C LYS A 43 -9.69 -0.17 13.56
N ARG A 44 -9.74 0.60 12.46
CA ARG A 44 -8.54 1.17 11.82
C ARG A 44 -7.51 0.12 11.37
N LYS A 45 -8.00 -1.05 10.93
CA LYS A 45 -7.15 -2.16 10.48
C LYS A 45 -6.26 -1.81 9.28
N GLU A 46 -6.72 -0.91 8.40
CA GLU A 46 -5.91 -0.38 7.28
C GLU A 46 -4.65 0.32 7.82
N GLU A 47 -4.80 1.18 8.82
CA GLU A 47 -3.66 1.91 9.40
C GLU A 47 -2.73 1.01 10.21
N VAL A 48 -3.27 -0.01 10.91
CA VAL A 48 -2.45 -0.97 11.65
C VAL A 48 -1.66 -1.87 10.70
N LEU A 49 -2.29 -2.35 9.62
CA LEU A 49 -1.61 -3.16 8.60
C LEU A 49 -0.58 -2.35 7.83
N PHE A 50 -0.91 -1.12 7.44
CA PHE A 50 0.05 -0.20 6.83
C PHE A 50 1.27 0.01 7.73
N GLU A 51 1.05 0.32 9.01
CA GLU A 51 2.14 0.56 9.95
C GLU A 51 3.02 -0.68 10.12
N LEU A 52 2.43 -1.88 10.21
CA LEU A 52 3.18 -3.13 10.28
C LEU A 52 4.09 -3.27 9.05
N GLU A 53 3.50 -3.22 7.84
CA GLU A 53 4.26 -3.42 6.61
C GLU A 53 5.29 -2.31 6.37
N MET A 54 5.02 -1.07 6.81
CA MET A 54 6.00 0.01 6.86
C MET A 54 7.21 -0.36 7.73
N TYR A 55 7.01 -0.84 8.96
CA TYR A 55 8.14 -1.24 9.80
C TYR A 55 8.92 -2.42 9.23
N LEU A 56 8.24 -3.41 8.65
CA LEU A 56 8.90 -4.56 8.01
C LEU A 56 9.79 -4.10 6.83
N ARG A 57 9.31 -3.16 6.01
CA ARG A 57 10.14 -2.54 4.94
C ARG A 57 11.32 -1.78 5.52
N ALA A 58 11.06 -0.95 6.53
CA ALA A 58 12.09 -0.13 7.16
C ALA A 58 13.22 -1.00 7.72
N ILE A 59 12.87 -2.09 8.40
CA ILE A 59 13.82 -3.10 8.89
C ILE A 59 14.58 -3.74 7.73
N GLY A 60 13.89 -4.14 6.66
CA GLY A 60 14.51 -4.75 5.48
C GLY A 60 15.56 -3.87 4.79
N CYS A 61 15.33 -2.56 4.74
CA CYS A 61 16.28 -1.60 4.15
C CYS A 61 17.29 -1.00 5.15
N PHE A 62 17.12 -1.25 6.46
CA PHE A 62 17.95 -0.66 7.52
C PHE A 62 19.41 -1.08 7.43
N PHE A 63 19.67 -2.33 7.05
CA PHE A 63 21.03 -2.88 7.02
C PHE A 63 21.84 -2.45 5.79
N ASN A 64 21.22 -1.76 4.83
CA ASN A 64 21.95 -1.17 3.71
C ASN A 64 22.67 0.10 4.18
N LEU A 65 24.01 0.04 4.24
CA LEU A 65 24.85 1.17 4.68
C LEU A 65 24.65 2.45 3.85
N HIS A 66 24.24 2.33 2.57
CA HIS A 66 23.95 3.50 1.73
C HIS A 66 22.76 4.33 2.25
N ASN A 67 21.84 3.69 3.00
CA ASN A 67 20.67 4.35 3.56
C ASN A 67 20.97 5.04 4.90
N GLN A 68 22.11 4.73 5.53
CA GLN A 68 22.45 5.28 6.84
C GLN A 68 22.80 6.78 6.74
N PRO A 69 22.25 7.64 7.62
CA PRO A 69 22.38 9.10 7.51
C PRO A 69 23.81 9.61 7.73
N THR A 70 24.64 8.83 8.43
CA THR A 70 26.05 9.16 8.69
C THR A 70 26.95 8.13 8.03
N GLN A 71 27.52 8.48 6.89
CA GLN A 71 28.83 7.97 6.51
C GLN A 71 29.83 8.69 7.43
N ARG A 72 30.04 8.15 8.65
CA ARG A 72 31.13 8.61 9.51
C ARG A 72 32.45 8.33 8.79
N GLU A 73 33.40 9.24 8.87
CA GLU A 73 34.72 9.08 8.26
C GLU A 73 35.37 7.76 8.74
N GLY A 74 35.84 6.93 7.81
CA GLY A 74 36.54 5.67 8.07
C GLY A 74 35.81 4.39 7.64
N PRO A 75 36.48 3.23 7.70
CA PRO A 75 35.91 1.94 7.28
C PRO A 75 34.74 1.53 8.18
N ALA A 76 33.67 0.98 7.60
CA ALA A 76 32.53 0.49 8.38
C ALA A 76 32.91 -0.56 9.44
N ILE A 77 33.98 -1.32 9.22
CA ILE A 77 34.43 -2.41 10.09
C ILE A 77 34.86 -1.91 11.48
N THR A 78 35.38 -0.68 11.58
CA THR A 78 35.90 -0.12 12.85
C THR A 78 34.86 0.67 13.64
N ARG A 79 33.63 0.78 13.14
CA ARG A 79 32.54 1.54 13.77
C ARG A 79 31.79 0.70 14.81
N ASP A 80 31.38 1.35 15.89
CA ASP A 80 30.37 0.83 16.81
C ASP A 80 28.94 1.03 16.26
N PHE A 81 28.21 -0.07 16.13
CA PHE A 81 26.82 -0.11 15.63
C PHE A 81 25.76 -0.20 16.75
N SER A 82 26.15 0.04 18.01
CA SER A 82 25.24 -0.11 19.15
C SER A 82 23.99 0.78 19.04
N GLU A 83 24.10 2.00 18.52
CA GLU A 83 22.95 2.91 18.36
C GLU A 83 21.98 2.45 17.28
N GLU A 84 22.49 1.96 16.15
CA GLU A 84 21.70 1.39 15.06
C GLU A 84 20.95 0.15 15.54
N LEU A 85 21.63 -0.69 16.33
CA LEU A 85 21.01 -1.86 16.96
C LEU A 85 19.95 -1.48 18.00
N ARG A 86 20.11 -0.37 18.74
CA ARG A 86 19.04 0.16 19.61
C ARG A 86 17.83 0.65 18.80
N VAL A 87 18.05 1.29 17.65
CA VAL A 87 16.99 1.69 16.71
C VAL A 87 16.24 0.47 16.18
N LEU A 88 16.97 -0.54 15.73
CA LEU A 88 16.40 -1.81 15.27
C LEU A 88 15.57 -2.49 16.37
N ARG A 89 16.07 -2.55 17.61
CA ARG A 89 15.34 -3.14 18.75
C ARG A 89 13.95 -2.49 18.93
N THR A 90 13.89 -1.16 18.87
CA THR A 90 12.63 -0.42 18.99
C THR A 90 11.68 -0.68 17.80
N ALA A 91 12.23 -0.83 16.58
CA ALA A 91 11.43 -1.18 15.41
C ALA A 91 10.86 -2.60 15.48
N LEU A 92 11.67 -3.59 15.89
CA LEU A 92 11.26 -4.98 16.11
C LEU A 92 10.13 -5.07 17.15
N GLU A 93 10.27 -4.33 18.25
CA GLU A 93 9.24 -4.24 19.29
C GLU A 93 7.90 -3.72 18.74
N ARG A 94 7.94 -2.60 18.00
CA ARG A 94 6.73 -2.01 17.43
C ARG A 94 6.08 -2.93 16.39
N ALA A 95 6.87 -3.54 15.51
CA ALA A 95 6.38 -4.49 14.53
C ALA A 95 5.73 -5.72 15.19
N ALA A 96 6.34 -6.28 16.24
CA ALA A 96 5.76 -7.40 16.99
C ALA A 96 4.43 -7.02 17.67
N VAL A 97 4.32 -5.81 18.23
CA VAL A 97 3.07 -5.31 18.80
C VAL A 97 1.98 -5.19 17.73
N LEU A 98 2.30 -4.66 16.55
CA LEU A 98 1.34 -4.51 15.45
C LEU A 98 0.89 -5.86 14.88
N ALA A 99 1.81 -6.81 14.71
CA ALA A 99 1.48 -8.17 14.33
C ALA A 99 0.53 -8.83 15.35
N ARG A 100 0.78 -8.63 16.65
CA ARG A 100 -0.11 -9.11 17.72
C ARG A 100 -1.50 -8.46 17.70
N LEU A 101 -1.61 -7.20 17.30
CA LEU A 101 -2.91 -6.51 17.18
C LEU A 101 -3.74 -7.02 16.01
N LEU A 102 -3.09 -7.42 14.92
CA LEU A 102 -3.74 -7.98 13.73
C LEU A 102 -4.12 -9.46 13.90
N LEU A 103 -3.45 -10.19 14.79
CA LEU A 103 -3.81 -11.56 15.13
C LEU A 103 -5.15 -11.59 15.87
N GLU A 104 -6.11 -12.36 15.34
CA GLU A 104 -7.38 -12.58 16.00
C GLU A 104 -7.15 -13.28 17.37
N ARG A 105 -7.87 -12.85 18.42
CA ARG A 105 -7.69 -13.39 19.77
C ARG A 105 -7.91 -14.91 19.85
N SER A 106 -8.88 -15.43 19.10
CA SER A 106 -9.23 -16.85 19.04
C SER A 106 -8.12 -17.67 18.38
N ALA A 107 -7.68 -17.26 17.18
CA ALA A 107 -6.58 -17.87 16.43
C ALA A 107 -5.26 -17.80 17.21
N ALA A 108 -4.96 -16.66 17.84
CA ALA A 108 -3.78 -16.47 18.66
C ALA A 108 -3.73 -17.43 19.87
N GLY A 109 -4.88 -17.69 20.50
CA GLY A 109 -4.97 -18.64 21.61
C GLY A 109 -4.64 -20.08 21.17
N SER A 110 -5.24 -20.52 20.06
CA SER A 110 -4.99 -21.84 19.48
C SER A 110 -3.53 -22.03 19.09
N LEU A 111 -2.95 -21.06 18.36
CA LEU A 111 -1.55 -21.14 17.91
C LEU A 111 -0.55 -21.10 19.08
N ARG A 112 -0.83 -20.33 20.14
CA ARG A 112 0.00 -20.33 21.35
C ARG A 112 -0.10 -21.64 22.12
N PHE A 113 -1.29 -22.23 22.20
CA PHE A 113 -1.46 -23.54 22.81
C PHE A 113 -0.72 -24.62 22.00
N GLN A 114 -0.82 -24.60 20.67
CA GLN A 114 -0.05 -25.49 19.81
C GLN A 114 1.46 -25.34 20.06
N ALA A 115 1.98 -24.11 20.10
CA ALA A 115 3.38 -23.86 20.40
C ALA A 115 3.79 -24.28 21.82
N PHE A 116 2.89 -24.19 22.80
CA PHE A 116 3.13 -24.72 24.14
C PHE A 116 3.28 -26.25 24.10
N VAL A 117 2.37 -26.96 23.43
CA VAL A 117 2.45 -28.40 23.23
C VAL A 117 3.75 -28.78 22.51
N GLU A 118 4.10 -28.07 21.44
CA GLU A 118 5.35 -28.26 20.67
C GLU A 118 6.61 -28.16 21.54
N ASN A 119 6.67 -27.20 22.47
CA ASN A 119 7.88 -26.91 23.23
C ASN A 119 7.97 -27.67 24.57
N GLN A 120 6.84 -28.04 25.17
CA GLN A 120 6.81 -28.57 26.55
C GLN A 120 6.33 -30.02 26.64
N LEU A 121 5.56 -30.51 25.68
CA LEU A 121 4.84 -31.79 25.80
C LEU A 121 5.15 -32.79 24.67
N ALA A 122 5.52 -32.30 23.48
CA ALA A 122 5.67 -33.14 22.30
C ALA A 122 7.03 -33.85 22.24
N PRO A 123 7.07 -35.16 21.94
CA PRO A 123 8.33 -35.85 21.58
C PRO A 123 8.87 -35.33 20.23
N ASP A 124 10.17 -35.51 19.98
CA ASP A 124 10.88 -34.83 18.87
C ASP A 124 10.24 -35.01 17.48
N LEU A 125 9.80 -36.21 17.11
CA LEU A 125 9.14 -36.45 15.82
C LEU A 125 7.78 -35.73 15.71
N ALA A 126 7.03 -35.66 16.81
CA ALA A 126 5.76 -34.92 16.84
C ALA A 126 6.02 -33.41 16.77
N ARG A 127 7.05 -32.92 17.48
CA ARG A 127 7.50 -31.53 17.42
C ARG A 127 7.89 -31.12 16.00
N LEU A 128 8.67 -31.92 15.29
CA LEU A 128 9.05 -31.63 13.89
C LEU A 128 7.84 -31.56 12.95
N ARG A 129 6.85 -32.45 13.12
CA ARG A 129 5.61 -32.44 12.32
C ARG A 129 4.75 -31.20 12.58
N LEU A 130 4.63 -30.82 13.85
CA LEU A 130 3.88 -29.62 14.26
C LEU A 130 4.56 -28.34 13.79
N MET A 131 5.89 -28.24 13.95
CA MET A 131 6.69 -27.13 13.42
C MET A 131 6.52 -26.99 11.90
N ARG A 132 6.58 -28.10 11.16
CA ARG A 132 6.40 -28.07 9.70
C ARG A 132 5.03 -27.54 9.29
N ARG A 133 3.96 -27.92 10.01
CA ARG A 133 2.61 -27.40 9.76
C ARG A 133 2.53 -25.88 9.89
N THR A 134 3.14 -25.33 10.94
CA THR A 134 3.13 -23.88 11.15
C THR A 134 3.99 -23.17 10.10
N LEU A 135 5.14 -23.74 9.73
CA LEU A 135 6.04 -23.22 8.70
C LEU A 135 5.42 -23.21 7.28
N ASP A 136 4.46 -24.10 7.01
CA ASP A 136 3.74 -24.13 5.73
C ASP A 136 2.93 -22.83 5.49
N GLN A 137 2.56 -22.09 6.55
CA GLN A 137 1.91 -20.78 6.45
C GLN A 137 0.71 -20.80 5.49
N LYS A 138 -0.27 -21.67 5.75
CA LYS A 138 -1.46 -21.83 4.90
C LYS A 138 -2.44 -20.69 5.10
N TRP A 139 -2.45 -20.09 6.29
CA TRP A 139 -3.34 -19.00 6.64
C TRP A 139 -2.58 -17.73 7.07
N PRO A 140 -3.15 -16.52 6.87
CA PRO A 140 -2.53 -15.27 7.29
C PRO A 140 -2.22 -15.23 8.80
N ASP A 141 -3.09 -15.80 9.64
CA ASP A 141 -2.85 -15.85 11.09
C ASP A 141 -1.61 -16.68 11.47
N GLU A 142 -1.35 -17.80 10.79
CA GLU A 142 -0.12 -18.59 11.00
C GLU A 142 1.12 -17.78 10.63
N SER A 143 1.04 -17.02 9.53
CA SER A 143 2.14 -16.15 9.08
C SER A 143 2.38 -14.98 10.02
N LEU A 144 1.32 -14.33 10.53
CA LEU A 144 1.46 -13.28 11.53
C LEU A 144 1.99 -13.82 12.86
N TYR A 145 1.57 -15.01 13.25
CA TYR A 145 2.04 -15.66 14.48
C TYR A 145 3.53 -15.95 14.41
N LEU A 146 4.00 -16.56 13.30
CA LEU A 146 5.42 -16.78 13.07
C LEU A 146 6.20 -15.47 13.04
N LEU A 147 5.69 -14.47 12.32
CA LEU A 147 6.33 -13.15 12.25
C LEU A 147 6.43 -12.50 13.62
N GLU A 148 5.35 -12.48 14.41
CA GLU A 148 5.33 -11.91 15.76
C GLU A 148 6.36 -12.60 16.66
N ARG A 149 6.45 -13.93 16.59
CA ARG A 149 7.41 -14.72 17.36
C ARG A 149 8.84 -14.44 16.92
N SER A 150 9.15 -14.51 15.62
CA SER A 150 10.48 -14.24 15.07
C SER A 150 10.96 -12.83 15.43
N LEU A 151 10.08 -11.81 15.33
CA LEU A 151 10.41 -10.43 15.73
C LEU A 151 10.65 -10.29 17.23
N THR A 152 9.81 -10.96 18.06
CA THR A 152 9.97 -10.96 19.52
C THR A 152 11.27 -11.65 19.94
N ASP A 153 11.61 -12.78 19.33
CA ASP A 153 12.82 -13.54 19.64
C ASP A 153 14.07 -12.79 19.17
N ALA A 154 14.07 -12.23 17.96
CA ALA A 154 15.14 -11.36 17.47
C ALA A 154 15.36 -10.15 18.40
N ARG A 155 14.27 -9.51 18.86
CA ARG A 155 14.34 -8.39 19.82
C ARG A 155 14.99 -8.83 21.14
N LYS A 156 14.60 -9.98 21.70
CA LYS A 156 15.16 -10.50 22.95
C LYS A 156 16.65 -10.85 22.80
N ILE A 157 17.04 -11.51 21.72
CA ILE A 157 18.45 -11.81 21.44
C ILE A 157 19.25 -10.52 21.37
N LEU A 158 18.75 -9.54 20.60
CA LEU A 158 19.38 -8.23 20.45
C LEU A 158 19.52 -7.47 21.78
N GLU A 159 18.50 -7.53 22.64
CA GLU A 159 18.53 -6.92 23.97
C GLU A 159 19.66 -7.48 24.84
N HIS A 160 19.96 -8.77 24.75
CA HIS A 160 21.07 -9.39 25.47
C HIS A 160 22.43 -9.04 24.85
N LEU A 161 22.52 -9.00 23.51
CA LEU A 161 23.75 -8.64 22.81
C LEU A 161 24.15 -7.18 23.05
N LEU A 162 23.17 -6.27 23.11
CA LEU A 162 23.39 -4.84 23.42
C LEU A 162 23.98 -4.59 24.80
N LYS A 163 23.88 -5.55 25.74
CA LYS A 163 24.56 -5.45 27.05
C LYS A 163 26.08 -5.60 26.95
N ARG A 164 26.61 -6.05 25.81
CA ARG A 164 28.03 -6.29 25.55
C ARG A 164 28.66 -5.26 24.60
N ALA A 165 28.12 -4.03 24.54
CA ALA A 165 28.65 -2.97 23.69
C ALA A 165 30.16 -2.73 23.93
N PRO A 166 30.95 -2.35 22.91
CA PRO A 166 30.54 -1.94 21.54
C PRO A 166 30.13 -3.11 20.63
N CYS A 167 29.28 -2.83 19.65
CA CYS A 167 28.76 -3.82 18.71
C CYS A 167 29.45 -3.68 17.34
N PRO A 168 30.16 -4.72 16.85
CA PRO A 168 30.88 -4.65 15.58
C PRO A 168 29.96 -4.72 14.36
N TYR A 169 30.49 -4.33 13.20
CA TYR A 169 29.78 -4.44 11.91
C TYR A 169 29.30 -5.86 11.59
N SER A 170 30.09 -6.88 11.90
CA SER A 170 29.71 -8.28 11.64
C SER A 170 28.42 -8.67 12.35
N LEU A 171 28.25 -8.25 13.60
CA LEU A 171 27.01 -8.45 14.34
C LEU A 171 25.83 -7.73 13.66
N PHE A 172 26.01 -6.47 13.30
CA PHE A 172 25.01 -5.68 12.59
C PHE A 172 24.58 -6.34 11.28
N PHE A 173 25.55 -6.74 10.45
CA PHE A 173 25.32 -7.36 9.15
C PHE A 173 24.61 -8.72 9.27
N HIS A 174 25.10 -9.63 10.11
CA HIS A 174 24.54 -10.97 10.23
C HIS A 174 23.15 -10.97 10.87
N LEU A 175 22.92 -10.10 11.87
CA LEU A 175 21.58 -9.91 12.41
C LEU A 175 20.62 -9.41 11.35
N GLY A 176 21.07 -8.49 10.48
CA GLY A 176 20.28 -8.01 9.36
C GLY A 176 19.93 -9.08 8.36
N GLN A 177 20.90 -9.90 7.97
CA GLN A 177 20.65 -11.05 7.09
C GLN A 177 19.63 -12.02 7.68
N MET A 178 19.70 -12.27 9.00
CA MET A 178 18.73 -13.12 9.69
C MET A 178 17.32 -12.52 9.64
N VAL A 179 17.15 -11.28 10.11
CA VAL A 179 15.84 -10.64 10.19
C VAL A 179 15.22 -10.41 8.80
N SER A 180 16.01 -9.97 7.82
CA SER A 180 15.50 -9.77 6.46
C SER A 180 15.04 -11.08 5.81
N ARG A 181 15.71 -12.21 6.08
CA ARG A 181 15.24 -13.52 5.61
C ARG A 181 13.93 -13.95 6.27
N GLU A 182 13.79 -13.77 7.57
CA GLU A 182 12.54 -14.06 8.29
C GLU A 182 11.36 -13.27 7.71
N ILE A 183 11.56 -11.97 7.45
CA ILE A 183 10.55 -11.12 6.80
C ILE A 183 10.27 -11.60 5.36
N GLY A 184 11.32 -11.92 4.60
CA GLY A 184 11.19 -12.37 3.21
C GLY A 184 10.53 -13.74 3.04
N GLN A 185 10.65 -14.63 4.04
CA GLN A 185 10.04 -15.97 4.05
C GLN A 185 8.58 -15.97 4.50
N ASN A 186 8.05 -14.82 4.93
CA ASN A 186 6.65 -14.70 5.29
C ASN A 186 5.75 -14.76 4.05
N ARG A 187 4.82 -15.74 3.97
CA ARG A 187 4.03 -15.96 2.75
C ARG A 187 2.99 -14.87 2.48
N PHE A 188 2.42 -14.28 3.53
CA PHE A 188 1.33 -13.30 3.40
C PHE A 188 1.78 -11.85 3.63
N PHE A 189 2.81 -11.62 4.44
CA PHE A 189 3.28 -10.29 4.86
C PHE A 189 4.76 -10.09 4.50
N ASN A 190 5.07 -10.15 3.21
CA ASN A 190 6.38 -9.79 2.67
C ASN A 190 6.28 -8.46 1.91
N PRO A 191 6.72 -7.34 2.51
CA PRO A 191 6.61 -6.05 1.87
C PRO A 191 7.94 -5.56 1.26
N LEU A 192 8.96 -6.41 1.12
CA LEU A 192 10.31 -6.00 0.72
C LEU A 192 10.43 -5.49 -0.73
N LEU A 193 9.35 -5.53 -1.52
CA LEU A 193 9.30 -5.02 -2.89
C LEU A 193 8.83 -3.56 -2.92
N VAL A 194 9.73 -2.66 -3.33
CA VAL A 194 9.57 -1.19 -3.28
C VAL A 194 8.38 -0.65 -4.11
N PHE A 195 7.94 -1.35 -5.16
CA PHE A 195 6.79 -0.96 -6.00
C PHE A 195 5.63 -1.96 -5.97
N ASP A 196 5.56 -2.78 -4.93
CA ASP A 196 4.37 -3.60 -4.67
C ASP A 196 3.35 -2.77 -3.88
N PHE A 197 2.31 -2.30 -4.59
CA PHE A 197 1.24 -1.48 -4.02
C PHE A 197 0.11 -2.36 -3.50
N ARG A 198 -0.30 -2.11 -2.26
CA ARG A 198 -1.33 -2.86 -1.57
C ARG A 198 -2.69 -2.19 -1.75
N PRO A 199 -3.67 -2.83 -2.38
CA PRO A 199 -4.99 -2.22 -2.59
C PRO A 199 -5.70 -1.89 -1.26
N GLU A 200 -5.31 -2.51 -0.14
CA GLU A 200 -5.85 -2.26 1.19
C GLU A 200 -5.64 -0.81 1.65
N TYR A 201 -4.51 -0.20 1.31
CA TYR A 201 -4.13 1.12 1.85
C TYR A 201 -3.41 2.06 0.87
N ASP A 202 -2.82 1.56 -0.22
CA ASP A 202 -2.18 2.36 -1.27
C ASP A 202 -3.25 2.77 -2.30
N ARG A 203 -4.09 3.75 -1.95
CA ARG A 203 -5.21 4.22 -2.79
C ARG A 203 -5.07 5.69 -3.15
N ILE A 204 -5.43 6.03 -4.39
CA ILE A 204 -5.59 7.41 -4.84
C ILE A 204 -7.01 7.84 -4.49
N ARG A 205 -7.15 8.75 -3.52
CA ARG A 205 -8.46 9.27 -3.08
C ARG A 205 -8.75 10.69 -3.60
N SER A 206 -7.78 11.33 -4.24
CA SER A 206 -7.99 12.65 -4.83
C SER A 206 -8.86 12.51 -6.09
N VAL A 207 -10.03 13.16 -6.08
CA VAL A 207 -10.98 13.14 -7.20
C VAL A 207 -10.30 13.66 -8.48
N PHE A 208 -9.55 14.75 -8.37
CA PHE A 208 -8.78 15.29 -9.48
C PHE A 208 -7.82 14.28 -10.11
N PHE A 209 -6.97 13.64 -9.31
CA PHE A 209 -6.00 12.68 -9.87
C PHE A 209 -6.68 11.43 -10.42
N LEU A 210 -7.84 11.05 -9.89
CA LEU A 210 -8.66 9.97 -10.45
C LEU A 210 -9.22 10.36 -11.83
N ASP A 211 -9.72 11.58 -12.00
CA ASP A 211 -10.20 12.07 -13.29
C ASP A 211 -9.05 12.18 -14.30
N VAL A 212 -7.87 12.67 -13.90
CA VAL A 212 -6.66 12.69 -14.74
C VAL A 212 -6.29 11.27 -15.20
N LEU A 213 -6.26 10.30 -14.29
CA LEU A 213 -5.94 8.91 -14.64
C LEU A 213 -7.00 8.30 -15.56
N TYR A 214 -8.27 8.63 -15.36
CA TYR A 214 -9.35 8.19 -16.23
C TYR A 214 -9.17 8.73 -17.66
N HIS A 215 -8.80 10.01 -17.83
CA HIS A 215 -8.55 10.59 -19.14
C HIS A 215 -7.26 10.09 -19.81
N LEU A 216 -6.26 9.71 -19.02
CA LEU A 216 -5.04 9.06 -19.53
C LEU A 216 -5.27 7.60 -19.92
N ARG A 217 -6.44 7.02 -19.69
CA ARG A 217 -6.69 5.61 -19.99
C ARG A 217 -6.42 5.31 -21.47
N GLY A 218 -5.61 4.29 -21.72
CA GLY A 218 -5.16 3.93 -23.08
C GLY A 218 -3.86 4.61 -23.50
N SER A 219 -3.45 5.69 -22.84
CA SER A 219 -2.12 6.28 -23.01
C SER A 219 -1.03 5.38 -22.38
N PRO A 220 0.15 5.26 -23.00
CA PRO A 220 1.32 4.62 -22.38
C PRO A 220 1.72 5.30 -21.06
N ASP A 221 1.40 6.58 -20.87
CA ASP A 221 1.75 7.36 -19.67
C ASP A 221 0.85 7.07 -18.46
N HIS A 222 -0.29 6.39 -18.64
CA HIS A 222 -1.23 6.07 -17.54
C HIS A 222 -0.59 5.26 -16.42
N ARG A 223 0.08 4.14 -16.74
CA ARG A 223 0.69 3.27 -15.73
C ARG A 223 1.85 3.97 -15.00
N PRO A 224 2.78 4.65 -15.68
CA PRO A 224 3.82 5.39 -15.00
C PRO A 224 3.31 6.50 -14.09
N VAL A 225 2.38 7.34 -14.55
CA VAL A 225 1.79 8.42 -13.74
C VAL A 225 1.09 7.87 -12.51
N ARG A 226 0.31 6.79 -12.65
CA ARG A 226 -0.34 6.12 -11.51
C ARG A 226 0.67 5.64 -10.47
N ARG A 227 1.79 5.04 -10.89
CA ARG A 227 2.85 4.58 -9.98
C ARG A 227 3.52 5.74 -9.26
N VAL A 228 3.81 6.84 -9.95
CA VAL A 228 4.38 8.04 -9.32
C VAL A 228 3.44 8.58 -8.25
N LEU A 229 2.15 8.73 -8.56
CA LEU A 229 1.15 9.21 -7.60
C LEU A 229 1.04 8.31 -6.36
N LEU A 230 0.99 6.99 -6.56
CA LEU A 230 0.94 6.04 -5.45
C LEU A 230 2.21 6.09 -4.59
N SER A 231 3.40 6.21 -5.20
CA SER A 231 4.66 6.37 -4.47
C SER A 231 4.68 7.67 -3.65
N LEU A 232 4.26 8.81 -4.23
CA LEU A 232 4.20 10.07 -3.51
C LEU A 232 3.21 10.01 -2.34
N LEU A 233 2.04 9.40 -2.53
CA LEU A 233 1.04 9.21 -1.48
C LEU A 233 1.56 8.32 -0.35
N ARG A 234 2.27 7.24 -0.69
CA ARG A 234 2.89 6.34 0.30
C ARG A 234 3.98 7.05 1.10
N LEU A 235 4.88 7.78 0.43
CA LEU A 235 5.91 8.58 1.11
C LEU A 235 5.29 9.62 2.06
N ARG A 236 4.22 10.31 1.62
CA ARG A 236 3.44 11.20 2.48
C ARG A 236 2.81 10.46 3.66
N HIS A 237 2.34 9.24 3.44
CA HIS A 237 1.76 8.42 4.51
C HIS A 237 2.81 8.03 5.55
N TYR A 238 4.04 7.68 5.16
CA TYR A 238 5.13 7.41 6.10
C TYR A 238 5.39 8.57 7.05
N LEU A 239 5.40 9.81 6.55
CA LEU A 239 5.67 10.99 7.37
C LEU A 239 4.62 11.20 8.48
N ARG A 240 3.39 10.71 8.31
CA ARG A 240 2.34 10.74 9.36
C ARG A 240 2.67 9.87 10.57
N TYR A 241 3.58 8.91 10.42
CA TYR A 241 4.02 8.02 11.49
C TYR A 241 5.32 8.49 12.16
N VAL A 242 5.93 9.59 11.71
CA VAL A 242 7.08 10.20 12.38
C VAL A 242 6.56 10.91 13.65
N PRO A 243 6.85 10.41 14.86
CA PRO A 243 6.33 11.00 16.08
C PRO A 243 6.97 12.36 16.37
N VAL A 244 6.14 13.36 16.67
CA VAL A 244 6.60 14.65 17.21
C VAL A 244 6.81 14.49 18.71
N SER A 245 8.03 14.07 19.11
CA SER A 245 8.35 13.85 20.51
C SER A 245 9.87 13.86 20.75
N HIS A 246 10.27 14.38 21.91
CA HIS A 246 11.65 14.36 22.39
C HIS A 246 12.02 13.05 23.13
N GLN A 247 11.07 12.11 23.25
CA GLN A 247 11.33 10.83 23.90
C GLN A 247 12.27 9.98 23.05
N GLU A 248 13.27 9.36 23.69
CA GLU A 248 14.30 8.58 23.01
C GLU A 248 13.73 7.43 22.15
N GLY A 249 12.70 6.73 22.65
CA GLY A 249 12.00 5.71 21.88
C GLY A 249 11.27 6.27 20.64
N ALA A 250 10.77 7.49 20.71
CA ALA A 250 10.13 8.17 19.58
C ALA A 250 11.15 8.63 18.54
N LEU A 251 12.29 9.16 18.98
CA LEU A 251 13.40 9.53 18.09
C LEU A 251 13.95 8.30 17.34
N ARG A 252 14.15 7.18 18.02
CA ARG A 252 14.54 5.91 17.38
C ARG A 252 13.54 5.43 16.32
N ARG A 253 12.23 5.51 16.61
CA ARG A 253 11.19 5.20 15.60
C ARG A 253 11.25 6.16 14.41
N SER A 254 11.42 7.46 14.67
CA SER A 254 11.55 8.48 13.64
C SER A 254 12.73 8.19 12.71
N ARG A 255 13.91 7.87 13.26
CA ARG A 255 15.09 7.49 12.47
C ARG A 255 14.81 6.31 11.54
N MET A 256 14.13 5.28 12.03
CA MET A 256 13.77 4.12 11.22
C MET A 256 12.85 4.49 10.05
N ILE A 257 11.82 5.31 10.31
CA ILE A 257 10.84 5.73 9.30
C ILE A 257 11.49 6.68 8.27
N LEU A 258 12.31 7.63 8.71
CA LEU A 258 13.01 8.55 7.81
C LEU A 258 14.07 7.82 6.96
N LEU A 259 14.68 6.75 7.48
CA LEU A 259 15.54 5.88 6.69
C LEU A 259 14.76 5.14 5.59
N LEU A 260 13.56 4.64 5.90
CA LEU A 260 12.67 4.06 4.89
C LEU A 260 12.27 5.10 3.84
N TYR A 261 11.86 6.29 4.27
CA TYR A 261 11.55 7.40 3.37
C TYR A 261 12.72 7.69 2.44
N ARG A 262 13.95 7.71 2.96
CA ARG A 262 15.14 7.91 2.14
C ARG A 262 15.32 6.79 1.11
N SER A 263 15.19 5.54 1.53
CA SER A 263 15.37 4.37 0.66
C SER A 263 14.33 4.34 -0.47
N GLU A 264 13.03 4.49 -0.14
CA GLU A 264 11.97 4.50 -1.15
C GLU A 264 11.98 5.80 -1.98
N GLY A 265 12.37 6.93 -1.39
CA GLY A 265 12.55 8.19 -2.11
C GLY A 265 13.67 8.12 -3.15
N ALA A 266 14.78 7.45 -2.84
CA ALA A 266 15.87 7.22 -3.79
C ALA A 266 15.42 6.31 -4.94
N ALA A 267 14.66 5.25 -4.64
CA ALA A 267 14.07 4.38 -5.65
C ALA A 267 13.06 5.13 -6.53
N LEU A 268 12.23 6.01 -5.95
CA LEU A 268 11.33 6.88 -6.69
C LEU A 268 12.11 7.83 -7.59
N ALA A 269 13.17 8.47 -7.11
CA ALA A 269 14.01 9.34 -7.93
C ALA A 269 14.61 8.61 -9.15
N ALA A 270 15.11 7.38 -8.95
CA ALA A 270 15.60 6.54 -10.04
C ALA A 270 14.48 6.18 -11.04
N TYR A 271 13.30 5.81 -10.53
CA TYR A 271 12.13 5.49 -11.35
C TYR A 271 11.61 6.69 -12.15
N LEU A 272 11.62 7.89 -11.56
CA LEU A 272 11.26 9.14 -12.23
C LEU A 272 12.19 9.41 -13.41
N ARG A 273 13.53 9.28 -13.22
CA ARG A 273 14.51 9.45 -14.31
C ARG A 273 14.31 8.44 -15.43
N SER A 274 14.08 7.17 -15.10
CA SER A 274 13.85 6.15 -16.13
C SER A 274 12.54 6.38 -16.88
N THR A 275 11.50 6.81 -16.17
CA THR A 275 10.19 7.08 -16.75
C THR A 275 10.23 8.31 -17.65
N ALA A 276 10.93 9.37 -17.24
CA ALA A 276 11.05 10.59 -18.03
C ALA A 276 11.61 10.33 -19.44
N ARG A 277 12.60 9.44 -19.55
CA ARG A 277 13.21 9.03 -20.83
C ARG A 277 12.27 8.27 -21.76
N GLY A 278 11.22 7.65 -21.20
CA GLY A 278 10.24 6.85 -21.94
C GLY A 278 8.85 7.47 -22.00
N ALA A 279 8.67 8.69 -21.47
CA ALA A 279 7.39 9.39 -21.48
C ALA A 279 7.06 9.87 -22.89
N VAL A 280 5.79 9.76 -23.30
CA VAL A 280 5.35 10.20 -24.63
C VAL A 280 5.11 11.70 -24.66
N SER A 281 4.54 12.28 -23.60
CA SER A 281 4.43 13.74 -23.46
C SER A 281 5.79 14.38 -23.08
N PRO A 282 6.27 15.37 -23.84
CA PRO A 282 7.49 16.10 -23.52
C PRO A 282 7.36 16.94 -22.24
N GLU A 283 6.16 17.46 -21.95
CA GLU A 283 5.88 18.19 -20.72
C GLU A 283 5.95 17.26 -19.50
N LEU A 284 5.36 16.07 -19.60
CA LEU A 284 5.47 15.05 -18.57
C LEU A 284 6.92 14.64 -18.36
N SER A 285 7.67 14.38 -19.43
CA SER A 285 9.10 14.05 -19.37
C SER A 285 9.87 15.09 -18.55
N ARG A 286 9.74 16.38 -18.89
CA ARG A 286 10.40 17.48 -18.18
C ARG A 286 10.01 17.55 -16.70
N VAL A 287 8.72 17.43 -16.38
CA VAL A 287 8.25 17.44 -14.99
C VAL A 287 8.87 16.28 -14.21
N LEU A 288 8.93 15.08 -14.78
CA LEU A 288 9.51 13.91 -14.11
C LEU A 288 11.03 14.05 -13.90
N GLU A 289 11.77 14.63 -14.84
CA GLU A 289 13.21 14.92 -14.67
C GLU A 289 13.44 15.93 -13.54
N ASP A 290 12.68 17.02 -13.53
CA ASP A 290 12.77 18.04 -12.50
C ASP A 290 12.46 17.47 -11.11
N LEU A 291 11.41 16.65 -10.99
CA LEU A 291 11.07 15.96 -9.74
C LEU A 291 12.19 15.02 -9.31
N ALA A 292 12.76 14.24 -10.22
CA ALA A 292 13.87 13.35 -9.88
C ALA A 292 15.09 14.12 -9.36
N ALA A 293 15.41 15.28 -9.94
CA ALA A 293 16.48 16.15 -9.48
C ALA A 293 16.18 16.74 -8.09
N LEU A 294 14.93 17.14 -7.84
CA LEU A 294 14.50 17.63 -6.53
C LEU A 294 14.63 16.57 -5.44
N PHE A 295 14.12 15.35 -5.69
CA PHE A 295 14.28 14.24 -4.74
C PHE A 295 15.75 13.94 -4.47
N PHE A 296 16.59 13.86 -5.50
CA PHE A 296 18.02 13.56 -5.33
C PHE A 296 18.72 14.61 -4.46
N ARG A 297 18.46 15.91 -4.70
CA ARG A 297 19.01 16.99 -3.87
C ARG A 297 18.53 16.89 -2.43
N HIS A 298 17.21 16.78 -2.21
CA HIS A 298 16.64 16.68 -0.87
C HIS A 298 17.22 15.49 -0.09
N LEU A 299 17.30 14.31 -0.71
CA LEU A 299 17.81 13.10 -0.06
C LEU A 299 19.31 13.19 0.26
N THR A 300 20.05 13.97 -0.51
CA THR A 300 21.48 14.25 -0.27
C THR A 300 21.62 15.29 0.84
N GLU A 301 20.90 16.40 0.77
CA GLU A 301 21.06 17.55 1.65
C GLU A 301 20.36 17.35 3.01
N ALA A 302 19.06 17.07 3.02
CA ALA A 302 18.27 17.03 4.26
C ALA A 302 18.71 15.90 5.21
N MET A 303 19.13 14.75 4.67
CA MET A 303 19.51 13.60 5.48
C MET A 303 20.96 13.64 5.97
N THR A 304 21.84 14.45 5.36
CA THR A 304 23.27 14.53 5.73
C THR A 304 23.65 15.85 6.38
N ARG A 305 22.85 16.92 6.22
CA ARG A 305 23.17 18.25 6.75
C ARG A 305 23.38 18.21 8.27
N PRO A 306 24.54 18.66 8.76
CA PRO A 306 24.74 18.89 10.18
C PRO A 306 23.86 20.05 10.65
N PRO A 307 23.45 20.07 11.92
CA PRO A 307 22.72 21.20 12.50
C PRO A 307 23.52 22.50 12.35
N PRO A 308 22.85 23.66 12.22
CA PRO A 308 23.52 24.94 12.07
C PRO A 308 24.42 25.22 13.29
N PRO A 309 25.64 25.76 13.08
CA PRO A 309 26.64 25.92 14.14
C PRO A 309 26.17 26.85 15.27
N GLU A 310 25.24 27.76 15.00
CA GLU A 310 24.66 28.69 15.98
C GLU A 310 23.81 27.99 17.07
N ALA A 311 23.37 26.74 16.84
CA ALA A 311 22.65 25.93 17.84
C ALA A 311 23.58 25.09 18.73
N ALA A 312 24.87 25.02 18.41
CA ALA A 312 25.81 24.11 19.08
C ALA A 312 26.20 24.55 20.50
N GLU A 313 25.97 25.81 20.88
CA GLU A 313 26.50 26.35 22.13
C GLU A 313 25.55 26.29 23.34
N ALA A 314 24.31 25.77 23.23
CA ALA A 314 23.41 25.69 24.40
C ALA A 314 22.33 24.61 24.39
N VAL A 315 22.13 23.85 23.30
CA VAL A 315 21.00 22.91 23.18
C VAL A 315 21.41 21.51 23.65
N PRO A 316 20.64 20.84 24.52
CA PRO A 316 20.94 19.47 24.92
C PRO A 316 20.87 18.52 23.70
N PRO A 317 21.74 17.50 23.59
CA PRO A 317 21.86 16.66 22.38
C PRO A 317 20.56 16.00 21.91
N LYS A 318 19.64 15.74 22.83
CA LYS A 318 18.32 15.12 22.53
C LYS A 318 17.35 16.11 21.88
N GLU A 319 17.43 17.38 22.26
CA GLU A 319 16.57 18.42 21.72
C GLU A 319 17.04 18.81 20.31
N GLU A 320 18.36 18.89 20.12
CA GLU A 320 18.99 19.05 18.81
C GLU A 320 18.58 17.93 17.84
N GLU A 321 18.59 16.67 18.30
CA GLU A 321 18.14 15.55 17.47
C GLU A 321 16.65 15.63 17.12
N ALA A 322 15.80 15.97 18.08
CA ALA A 322 14.37 16.12 17.85
C ALA A 322 14.08 17.24 16.84
N GLN A 323 14.77 18.37 16.96
CA GLN A 323 14.70 19.48 16.00
C GLN A 323 15.17 19.04 14.61
N ARG A 324 16.23 18.24 14.51
CA ARG A 324 16.71 17.68 13.24
C ARG A 324 15.68 16.75 12.60
N VAL A 325 15.08 15.83 13.37
CA VAL A 325 14.02 14.94 12.89
C VAL A 325 12.84 15.75 12.35
N GLU A 326 12.41 16.78 13.09
CA GLU A 326 11.31 17.64 12.69
C GLU A 326 11.63 18.47 11.44
N ALA A 327 12.85 19.00 11.33
CA ALA A 327 13.30 19.74 10.15
C ALA A 327 13.32 18.86 8.89
N VAL A 328 13.82 17.63 8.99
CA VAL A 328 13.79 16.65 7.89
C VAL A 328 12.35 16.31 7.51
N ARG A 329 11.50 16.03 8.50
CA ARG A 329 10.07 15.72 8.27
C ARG A 329 9.38 16.86 7.53
N ARG A 330 9.56 18.11 7.97
CA ARG A 330 8.95 19.29 7.35
C ARG A 330 9.44 19.52 5.92
N SER A 331 10.76 19.45 5.70
CA SER A 331 11.33 19.57 4.36
C SER A 331 10.84 18.48 3.41
N ALA A 332 10.66 17.26 3.91
CA ALA A 332 10.08 16.15 3.15
C ALA A 332 8.59 16.38 2.81
N GLU A 333 7.82 16.97 3.72
CA GLU A 333 6.43 17.37 3.47
C GLU A 333 6.33 18.45 2.40
N GLU A 334 7.18 19.48 2.47
CA GLU A 334 7.26 20.56 1.48
C GLU A 334 7.64 20.01 0.09
N LEU A 335 8.62 19.11 0.01
CA LEU A 335 9.01 18.46 -1.24
C LEU A 335 7.84 17.66 -1.85
N LEU A 336 7.14 16.87 -1.03
CA LEU A 336 6.01 16.08 -1.50
C LEU A 336 4.87 16.98 -1.97
N GLN A 337 4.60 18.07 -1.26
CA GLN A 337 3.59 19.05 -1.63
C GLN A 337 3.93 19.70 -2.97
N GLU A 338 5.18 20.17 -3.15
CA GLU A 338 5.64 20.73 -4.42
C GLU A 338 5.58 19.68 -5.55
N SER A 339 5.86 18.42 -5.24
CA SER A 339 5.76 17.32 -6.21
C SER A 339 4.32 17.13 -6.71
N PHE A 340 3.34 17.14 -5.80
CA PHE A 340 1.92 17.11 -6.18
C PHE A 340 1.51 18.36 -6.95
N ALA A 341 1.97 19.54 -6.55
CA ALA A 341 1.64 20.80 -7.22
C ALA A 341 2.16 20.82 -8.67
N ARG A 342 3.36 20.31 -8.93
CA ARG A 342 3.92 20.21 -10.30
C ARG A 342 3.13 19.23 -11.17
N LEU A 343 2.80 18.06 -10.64
CA LEU A 343 1.94 17.11 -11.35
C LEU A 343 0.54 17.69 -11.59
N TRP A 344 0.01 18.46 -10.65
CA TRP A 344 -1.28 19.12 -10.80
C TRP A 344 -1.26 20.17 -11.91
N ARG A 345 -0.28 21.08 -11.91
CA ARG A 345 -0.13 22.14 -12.92
C ARG A 345 0.03 21.59 -14.34
N LEU A 346 0.57 20.38 -14.49
CA LEU A 346 0.66 19.71 -15.79
C LEU A 346 -0.72 19.46 -16.42
N TYR A 347 -1.74 19.13 -15.60
CA TYR A 347 -3.08 18.79 -16.08
C TYR A 347 -4.12 19.90 -15.87
N GLN A 348 -3.87 20.83 -14.94
CA GLN A 348 -4.66 22.07 -14.78
C GLN A 348 -3.76 23.29 -14.54
N PRO A 349 -3.25 23.91 -15.61
CA PRO A 349 -2.31 25.05 -15.53
C PRO A 349 -2.90 26.28 -14.84
N GLU A 350 -4.20 26.53 -15.02
CA GLU A 350 -4.89 27.75 -14.54
C GLU A 350 -5.36 27.67 -13.09
N SER A 351 -5.26 26.49 -12.47
CA SER A 351 -5.73 26.28 -11.11
C SER A 351 -4.60 26.46 -10.09
N VAL A 352 -4.89 27.18 -9.00
CA VAL A 352 -4.00 27.16 -7.83
C VAL A 352 -4.12 25.78 -7.20
N PHE A 353 -3.00 25.05 -7.09
CA PHE A 353 -2.92 23.87 -6.23
C PHE A 353 -3.16 24.31 -4.79
N ALA A 354 -4.42 24.38 -4.39
CA ALA A 354 -4.77 24.41 -3.00
C ALA A 354 -4.47 23.01 -2.49
N ILE A 355 -3.53 22.90 -1.54
CA ILE A 355 -3.54 21.75 -0.63
C ILE A 355 -4.98 21.70 -0.16
N ALA A 356 -5.74 20.70 -0.58
CA ALA A 356 -7.11 20.64 -0.14
C ALA A 356 -7.03 20.52 1.37
N ASP A 357 -7.58 21.52 2.06
CA ASP A 357 -7.89 21.36 3.46
C ASP A 357 -8.57 19.99 3.58
N SER A 358 -8.14 19.19 4.55
CA SER A 358 -8.65 17.84 4.75
C SER A 358 -10.19 17.81 4.73
N GLY A 359 -10.86 18.92 5.09
CA GLY A 359 -12.30 19.12 4.95
C GLY A 359 -12.77 19.19 3.50
N ARG A 360 -12.16 20.02 2.64
CA ARG A 360 -12.51 20.17 1.22
C ARG A 360 -12.29 18.88 0.44
N GLU A 361 -11.18 18.20 0.68
CA GLU A 361 -10.86 16.91 0.05
C GLU A 361 -11.91 15.84 0.40
N ARG A 362 -12.32 15.78 1.68
CA ARG A 362 -13.37 14.88 2.16
C ARG A 362 -14.74 15.23 1.57
N LEU A 363 -15.04 16.51 1.43
CA LEU A 363 -16.27 17.00 0.78
C LEU A 363 -16.30 16.58 -0.69
N GLU A 364 -15.24 16.85 -1.46
CA GLU A 364 -15.14 16.48 -2.87
C GLU A 364 -15.28 14.97 -3.07
N GLN A 365 -14.60 14.16 -2.25
CA GLN A 365 -14.73 12.70 -2.27
C GLN A 365 -16.15 12.23 -1.97
N ALA A 366 -16.80 12.78 -0.94
CA ALA A 366 -18.16 12.42 -0.56
C ALA A 366 -19.17 12.85 -1.63
N THR A 367 -19.00 14.03 -2.22
CA THR A 367 -19.84 14.57 -3.29
C THR A 367 -19.71 13.71 -4.55
N ARG A 368 -18.49 13.41 -4.99
CA ARG A 368 -18.26 12.56 -6.17
C ARG A 368 -18.86 11.17 -5.98
N LEU A 369 -18.59 10.53 -4.84
CA LEU A 369 -19.14 9.20 -4.54
C LEU A 369 -20.68 9.23 -4.49
N ARG A 370 -21.29 10.26 -3.89
CA ARG A 370 -22.75 10.43 -3.85
C ARG A 370 -23.34 10.54 -5.25
N GLN A 371 -22.76 11.40 -6.10
CA GLN A 371 -23.23 11.62 -7.46
C GLN A 371 -23.11 10.34 -8.32
N ASP A 372 -21.97 9.66 -8.26
CA ASP A 372 -21.77 8.46 -9.08
C ASP A 372 -22.62 7.27 -8.59
N LEU A 373 -22.86 7.13 -7.27
CA LEU A 373 -23.80 6.14 -6.75
C LEU A 373 -25.25 6.44 -7.17
N TRP A 374 -25.63 7.72 -7.22
CA TRP A 374 -26.94 8.11 -7.73
C TRP A 374 -27.10 7.72 -9.21
N LEU A 375 -26.10 8.03 -10.04
CA LEU A 375 -26.08 7.65 -11.45
C LEU A 375 -26.14 6.13 -11.64
N TYR A 376 -25.36 5.39 -10.85
CA TYR A 376 -25.33 3.94 -10.92
C TYR A 376 -26.72 3.35 -10.64
N ARG A 377 -27.41 3.84 -9.59
CA ARG A 377 -28.76 3.40 -9.24
C ARG A 377 -29.76 3.65 -10.37
N ARG A 378 -29.69 4.81 -11.03
CA ARG A 378 -30.55 5.12 -12.19
C ARG A 378 -30.30 4.19 -13.37
N LEU A 379 -29.03 3.96 -13.73
CA LEU A 379 -28.67 3.05 -14.81
C LEU A 379 -29.07 1.60 -14.53
N LEU A 380 -28.92 1.15 -13.28
CA LEU A 380 -29.40 -0.16 -12.84
C LEU A 380 -30.93 -0.27 -12.93
N GLY A 381 -31.66 0.79 -12.55
CA GLY A 381 -33.12 0.86 -12.68
C GLY A 381 -33.57 0.71 -14.13
N HIS A 382 -32.99 1.50 -15.05
CA HIS A 382 -33.30 1.38 -16.47
C HIS A 382 -32.95 0.01 -17.06
N ALA A 383 -31.83 -0.58 -16.66
CA ALA A 383 -31.48 -1.92 -17.11
C ALA A 383 -32.50 -2.99 -16.65
N LEU A 384 -33.12 -2.82 -15.47
CA LEU A 384 -34.19 -3.69 -14.99
C LEU A 384 -35.49 -3.47 -15.77
N GLU A 385 -35.85 -2.22 -16.05
CA GLU A 385 -37.03 -1.86 -16.85
C GLU A 385 -36.94 -2.40 -18.28
N GLU A 386 -35.75 -2.35 -18.89
CA GLU A 386 -35.47 -2.89 -20.23
C GLU A 386 -35.26 -4.41 -20.26
N GLY A 387 -35.42 -5.10 -19.12
CA GLY A 387 -35.27 -6.56 -19.03
C GLY A 387 -33.86 -7.06 -19.33
N GLY A 388 -32.82 -6.27 -19.07
CA GLY A 388 -31.43 -6.64 -19.32
C GLY A 388 -31.10 -6.75 -20.81
N SER A 389 -31.62 -5.82 -21.63
CA SER A 389 -31.29 -5.70 -23.05
C SER A 389 -29.77 -5.66 -23.29
N ASP A 390 -29.29 -6.13 -24.45
CA ASP A 390 -27.85 -6.13 -24.76
C ASP A 390 -27.25 -4.70 -24.79
N ASP A 391 -28.09 -3.69 -25.05
CA ASP A 391 -27.73 -2.27 -24.97
C ASP A 391 -27.56 -1.83 -23.51
N SER A 392 -28.50 -2.20 -22.63
CA SER A 392 -28.39 -1.94 -21.18
C SER A 392 -27.15 -2.59 -20.56
N VAL A 393 -26.80 -3.82 -20.97
CA VAL A 393 -25.63 -4.55 -20.50
C VAL A 393 -24.35 -3.84 -20.94
N ARG A 394 -24.29 -3.32 -22.17
CA ARG A 394 -23.16 -2.51 -22.65
C ARG A 394 -23.01 -1.20 -21.88
N ARG A 395 -24.10 -0.46 -21.67
CA ARG A 395 -24.11 0.76 -20.84
C ARG A 395 -23.62 0.48 -19.42
N LEU A 396 -24.12 -0.59 -18.81
CA LEU A 396 -23.69 -1.00 -17.47
C LEU A 396 -22.21 -1.40 -17.45
N ARG A 397 -21.71 -2.10 -18.47
CA ARG A 397 -20.28 -2.44 -18.58
C ARG A 397 -19.42 -1.19 -18.60
N ASP A 398 -19.77 -0.22 -19.44
CA ASP A 398 -19.00 1.00 -19.62
C ASP A 398 -19.05 1.88 -18.35
N PHE A 399 -20.21 1.95 -17.69
CA PHE A 399 -20.33 2.60 -16.40
C PHE A 399 -19.55 1.86 -15.30
N CYS A 400 -19.56 0.53 -15.26
CA CYS A 400 -18.75 -0.26 -14.32
C CYS A 400 -17.26 0.04 -14.47
N MET A 401 -16.79 0.20 -15.71
CA MET A 401 -15.42 0.58 -16.02
C MET A 401 -15.09 1.97 -15.48
N TYR A 402 -15.93 2.97 -15.80
CA TYR A 402 -15.79 4.33 -15.29
C TYR A 402 -15.79 4.36 -13.75
N PHE A 403 -16.76 3.69 -13.13
CA PHE A 403 -16.91 3.70 -11.68
C PHE A 403 -15.69 3.07 -11.01
N THR A 404 -15.19 1.94 -11.52
CA THR A 404 -14.03 1.23 -10.95
C THR A 404 -12.76 2.08 -11.02
N ASP A 405 -12.54 2.78 -12.13
CA ASP A 405 -11.34 3.59 -12.33
C ASP A 405 -11.39 4.91 -11.56
N THR A 406 -12.58 5.42 -11.26
CA THR A 406 -12.78 6.67 -10.52
C THR A 406 -13.29 6.40 -9.10
N SER A 407 -14.60 6.44 -8.89
CA SER A 407 -15.28 6.38 -7.59
C SER A 407 -15.07 5.09 -6.80
N GLY A 408 -14.63 4.00 -7.42
CA GLY A 408 -14.27 2.75 -6.77
C GLY A 408 -13.19 2.93 -5.71
N ASN A 409 -12.20 3.80 -5.97
CA ASN A 409 -11.14 4.10 -4.99
C ASN A 409 -11.64 4.90 -3.76
N LEU A 410 -12.85 5.48 -3.85
CA LEU A 410 -13.51 6.22 -2.77
C LEU A 410 -14.40 5.33 -1.90
N LEU A 411 -14.62 4.08 -2.31
CA LEU A 411 -15.30 3.08 -1.51
C LEU A 411 -14.46 2.68 -0.29
N ARG A 412 -15.15 2.22 0.74
CA ARG A 412 -14.48 1.52 1.84
C ARG A 412 -14.08 0.13 1.36
N TYR A 413 -12.99 -0.41 1.90
CA TYR A 413 -12.48 -1.74 1.52
C TYR A 413 -13.54 -2.86 1.59
N GLY A 414 -14.49 -2.75 2.53
CA GLY A 414 -15.57 -3.73 2.70
C GLY A 414 -16.63 -3.70 1.59
N ASP A 415 -16.80 -2.57 0.89
CA ASP A 415 -17.86 -2.41 -0.12
C ASP A 415 -17.42 -2.89 -1.51
N GLU A 416 -16.12 -2.87 -1.80
CA GLU A 416 -15.55 -3.15 -3.14
C GLU A 416 -15.87 -4.54 -3.70
N GLU A 417 -15.99 -5.55 -2.85
CA GLU A 417 -16.23 -6.92 -3.31
C GLU A 417 -17.57 -7.06 -4.04
N TRP A 418 -18.60 -6.32 -3.60
CA TRP A 418 -19.92 -6.40 -4.20
C TRP A 418 -19.91 -5.76 -5.57
N PHE A 419 -19.18 -4.65 -5.72
CA PHE A 419 -18.93 -3.98 -7.00
C PHE A 419 -18.12 -4.86 -7.94
N GLU A 420 -17.05 -5.49 -7.47
CA GLU A 420 -16.21 -6.38 -8.28
C GLU A 420 -16.97 -7.64 -8.73
N ARG A 421 -17.77 -8.24 -7.84
CA ARG A 421 -18.62 -9.39 -8.18
C ARG A 421 -19.66 -9.01 -9.24
N TYR A 422 -20.34 -7.89 -9.08
CA TYR A 422 -21.31 -7.41 -10.05
C TYR A 422 -20.65 -7.05 -11.38
N ARG A 423 -19.50 -6.37 -11.35
CA ARG A 423 -18.70 -6.06 -12.54
C ARG A 423 -18.35 -7.32 -13.33
N ARG A 424 -17.84 -8.37 -12.69
CA ARG A 424 -17.54 -9.65 -13.37
C ARG A 424 -18.77 -10.22 -14.07
N LEU A 425 -19.93 -10.14 -13.43
CA LEU A 425 -21.20 -10.61 -13.96
C LEU A 425 -21.61 -9.80 -15.21
N VAL A 426 -21.57 -8.47 -15.13
CA VAL A 426 -21.84 -7.58 -16.27
C VAL A 426 -20.87 -7.82 -17.43
N PHE A 427 -19.58 -8.00 -17.14
CA PHE A 427 -18.57 -8.26 -18.17
C PHE A 427 -18.76 -9.63 -18.85
N ALA A 428 -19.12 -10.67 -18.08
CA ALA A 428 -19.41 -11.99 -18.63
C ALA A 428 -20.61 -11.92 -19.59
N GLN A 429 -21.68 -11.22 -19.20
CA GLN A 429 -22.85 -11.01 -20.05
C GLN A 429 -22.52 -10.18 -21.30
N ALA A 430 -21.75 -9.10 -21.16
CA ALA A 430 -21.40 -8.23 -22.27
C ALA A 430 -20.46 -8.87 -23.30
N SER A 431 -19.63 -9.85 -22.88
CA SER A 431 -18.59 -10.45 -23.72
C SER A 431 -19.04 -11.75 -24.40
N GLY A 432 -20.24 -12.26 -24.09
CA GLY A 432 -20.76 -13.52 -24.64
C GLY A 432 -19.92 -14.77 -24.32
N GLY A 433 -18.96 -14.68 -23.39
CA GLY A 433 -17.96 -15.72 -23.11
C GLY A 433 -18.08 -16.26 -21.68
N LEU A 434 -17.98 -17.59 -21.55
CA LEU A 434 -18.51 -18.46 -20.47
C LEU A 434 -20.04 -18.39 -20.44
N ALA A 435 -20.71 -19.53 -20.66
CA ALA A 435 -22.15 -19.68 -20.86
C ALA A 435 -22.95 -18.54 -20.20
N PRO A 436 -23.55 -17.61 -20.98
CA PRO A 436 -24.24 -16.46 -20.41
C PRO A 436 -25.22 -16.98 -19.37
N GLN A 437 -25.15 -16.45 -18.15
CA GLN A 437 -26.17 -16.78 -17.16
C GLN A 437 -27.54 -16.48 -17.78
N PRO A 438 -28.59 -17.27 -17.48
CA PRO A 438 -29.94 -16.96 -17.90
C PRO A 438 -30.23 -15.47 -17.63
N ARG A 439 -30.84 -14.76 -18.59
CA ARG A 439 -31.16 -13.32 -18.44
C ARG A 439 -31.92 -13.03 -17.14
N GLU A 440 -32.74 -13.97 -16.67
CA GLU A 440 -33.41 -13.91 -15.38
C GLU A 440 -32.44 -13.84 -14.19
N GLU A 441 -31.36 -14.63 -14.18
CA GLU A 441 -30.35 -14.58 -13.12
C GLU A 441 -29.59 -13.24 -13.13
N PHE A 442 -29.30 -12.70 -14.32
CA PHE A 442 -28.71 -11.36 -14.46
C PHE A 442 -29.61 -10.27 -13.88
N ILE A 443 -30.91 -10.31 -14.21
CA ILE A 443 -31.91 -9.36 -13.69
C ILE A 443 -32.01 -9.47 -12.17
N GLN A 444 -32.09 -10.69 -11.61
CA GLN A 444 -32.13 -10.90 -10.16
C GLN A 444 -30.85 -10.40 -9.47
N ALA A 445 -29.68 -10.65 -10.06
CA ALA A 445 -28.42 -10.15 -9.53
C ALA A 445 -28.33 -8.63 -9.59
N THR A 446 -28.83 -8.02 -10.67
CA THR A 446 -28.92 -6.57 -10.85
C THR A 446 -29.85 -5.93 -9.82
N ALA A 447 -31.01 -6.52 -9.54
CA ALA A 447 -31.93 -6.06 -8.51
C ALA A 447 -31.30 -6.10 -7.11
N ARG A 448 -30.65 -7.23 -6.75
CA ARG A 448 -29.91 -7.35 -5.47
C ARG A 448 -28.77 -6.34 -5.35
N PHE A 449 -28.08 -6.05 -6.46
CA PHE A 449 -27.02 -5.06 -6.47
C PHE A 449 -27.57 -3.63 -6.33
N LEU A 450 -28.70 -3.32 -6.97
CA LEU A 450 -29.41 -2.04 -6.83
C LEU A 450 -29.82 -1.75 -5.39
N GLU A 451 -30.34 -2.75 -4.66
CA GLU A 451 -30.67 -2.62 -3.23
C GLU A 451 -29.43 -2.24 -2.41
N ARG A 452 -28.30 -2.91 -2.65
CA ARG A 452 -27.03 -2.63 -1.97
C ARG A 452 -26.46 -1.26 -2.31
N ALA A 453 -26.47 -0.89 -3.59
CA ALA A 453 -26.03 0.43 -4.04
C ALA A 453 -26.89 1.54 -3.44
N THR A 454 -28.20 1.29 -3.28
CA THR A 454 -29.12 2.21 -2.60
C THR A 454 -28.81 2.35 -1.12
N ALA A 455 -28.61 1.24 -0.40
CA ALA A 455 -28.23 1.29 1.01
C ALA A 455 -26.89 2.04 1.22
N LEU A 456 -25.91 1.83 0.35
CA LEU A 456 -24.64 2.55 0.39
C LEU A 456 -24.82 4.05 0.09
N TYR A 457 -25.63 4.39 -0.91
CA TYR A 457 -25.98 5.78 -1.22
C TYR A 457 -26.55 6.49 0.00
N ASP A 458 -27.49 5.88 0.71
CA ASP A 458 -28.11 6.47 1.91
C ASP A 458 -27.08 6.70 3.02
N VAL A 459 -26.15 5.76 3.22
CA VAL A 459 -25.04 5.90 4.17
C VAL A 459 -24.12 7.07 3.77
N VAL A 460 -23.83 7.23 2.49
CA VAL A 460 -23.02 8.35 1.99
C VAL A 460 -23.74 9.68 2.19
N CYS A 461 -25.03 9.77 1.88
CA CYS A 461 -25.85 10.97 2.08
C CYS A 461 -25.92 11.43 3.54
N ARG A 462 -25.81 10.51 4.50
CA ARG A 462 -25.79 10.82 5.95
C ARG A 462 -24.43 11.35 6.46
N ARG A 463 -23.40 11.44 5.62
CA ARG A 463 -22.09 11.97 6.04
C ARG A 463 -22.22 13.44 6.45
N SER A 464 -21.63 13.79 7.59
CA SER A 464 -21.68 15.15 8.15
C SER A 464 -21.16 16.22 7.19
N VAL A 465 -20.18 15.89 6.36
CA VAL A 465 -19.60 16.81 5.36
C VAL A 465 -20.58 17.21 4.25
N LEU A 466 -21.67 16.47 4.04
CA LEU A 466 -22.64 16.75 2.96
C LEU A 466 -23.89 17.53 3.44
N ARG A 467 -23.98 17.91 4.71
CA ARG A 467 -25.18 18.54 5.28
C ARG A 467 -25.62 19.80 4.53
N ASP A 468 -24.68 20.62 4.08
CA ASP A 468 -24.94 21.90 3.41
C ASP A 468 -24.72 21.84 1.89
N CYS A 469 -24.62 20.63 1.33
CA CYS A 469 -24.37 20.42 -0.10
C CYS A 469 -25.56 19.67 -0.73
N PRO A 470 -26.61 20.38 -1.21
CA PRO A 470 -27.75 19.73 -1.86
C PRO A 470 -27.32 19.01 -3.14
N LEU A 471 -28.12 18.02 -3.54
CA LEU A 471 -27.89 17.30 -4.79
C LEU A 471 -28.53 18.09 -5.94
N ALA A 472 -27.75 18.47 -6.95
CA ALA A 472 -28.27 19.06 -8.17
C ALA A 472 -28.83 17.94 -9.08
N GLU A 473 -30.07 17.52 -8.83
CA GLU A 473 -30.69 16.40 -9.55
C GLU A 473 -30.83 16.67 -11.05
N GLU A 474 -31.15 17.90 -11.45
CA GLU A 474 -31.26 18.27 -12.88
C GLU A 474 -29.96 18.03 -13.65
N ASP A 475 -28.80 18.35 -13.07
CA ASP A 475 -27.50 18.11 -13.70
C ASP A 475 -27.16 16.62 -13.77
N LEU A 476 -27.60 15.84 -12.79
CA LEU A 476 -27.40 14.39 -12.80
C LEU A 476 -28.32 13.69 -13.79
N GLU A 477 -29.57 14.11 -13.94
CA GLU A 477 -30.48 13.61 -14.97
C GLU A 477 -29.91 13.91 -16.38
N ARG A 478 -29.32 15.08 -16.60
CA ARG A 478 -28.57 15.37 -17.84
C ARG A 478 -27.39 14.41 -18.06
N ARG A 479 -26.65 14.06 -17.00
CA ARG A 479 -25.57 13.07 -17.07
C ARG A 479 -26.10 11.67 -17.37
N VAL A 480 -27.25 11.27 -16.83
CA VAL A 480 -27.91 9.99 -17.20
C VAL A 480 -28.21 9.98 -18.69
N ALA A 481 -28.76 11.06 -19.24
CA ALA A 481 -29.04 11.15 -20.67
C ALA A 481 -27.79 10.97 -21.56
N VAL A 482 -26.60 11.37 -21.09
CA VAL A 482 -25.33 11.09 -21.79
C VAL A 482 -25.01 9.59 -21.81
N TRP A 483 -25.22 8.89 -20.70
CA TRP A 483 -25.01 7.44 -20.61
C TRP A 483 -26.08 6.62 -21.35
N MET A 484 -27.28 7.18 -21.54
CA MET A 484 -28.37 6.51 -22.24
C MET A 484 -28.25 6.57 -23.77
N LYS A 485 -27.45 7.50 -24.31
CA LYS A 485 -27.20 7.56 -25.76
C LYS A 485 -26.38 6.35 -26.23
N PRO A 486 -26.74 5.71 -27.35
CA PRO A 486 -25.89 4.68 -27.94
C PRO A 486 -24.55 5.30 -28.34
N GLN A 487 -23.45 4.70 -27.85
CA GLN A 487 -22.08 5.07 -28.22
C GLN A 487 -21.65 4.43 -29.54
#